data_AF-A0A6V7JYE4-F1
#
_entry.id   AF-A0A6V7JYE4-F1
#
_cell.length_a   1.000
_cell.length_b   1.000
_cell.length_c   1.000
_cell.angle_alpha   90.00
_cell.angle_beta   90.00
_cell.angle_gamma   90.00
#
_symmetry.space_group_name_H-M   'P 1'
#
loop_
_entity.id
_entity.type
_entity.pdbx_description
1 polymer ?
#
loop_
_entity_poly.entity_id
_entity_poly.type
_entity_poly.pdbx_seq_one_letter_code
_entity_poly.pdbx_strand_id
1 'polypeptide(L)' 'HWQIPLGRRFRALKLWFVLRIYGVEGLQKYIRHSIDLAKRFEAYVTADDTFELVTERSMGLVCFRMK' A
#
# COMPACT_ATOMS: atom_id res chain seq x y z
N HIS A 1 -9.09 1.68 -29.62
CA HIS A 1 -9.18 0.33 -29.04
C HIS A 1 -7.95 0.04 -28.17
N TRP A 2 -7.97 0.38 -26.86
CA TRP A 2 -6.82 0.22 -25.95
C TRP A 2 -6.85 -1.08 -25.12
N GLN A 3 -7.88 -1.91 -25.33
CA GLN A 3 -8.07 -3.16 -24.62
C GLN A 3 -8.34 -4.28 -25.63
N ILE A 4 -7.73 -5.44 -25.38
CA ILE A 4 -7.82 -6.65 -26.22
C ILE A 4 -9.23 -7.26 -26.25
N PRO A 5 -9.99 -7.37 -25.14
CA PRO A 5 -11.26 -8.09 -25.16
C PRO A 5 -12.42 -7.28 -25.79
N LEU A 6 -13.32 -8.02 -26.45
CA LEU A 6 -14.51 -7.49 -27.14
C LEU A 6 -15.66 -7.13 -26.18
N GLY A 7 -15.76 -7.84 -25.05
CA GLY A 7 -16.67 -7.52 -23.94
C GLY A 7 -15.93 -6.93 -22.74
N ARG A 8 -16.56 -6.00 -22.00
CA ARG A 8 -15.97 -5.40 -20.79
C ARG A 8 -16.95 -5.30 -19.62
N ARG A 9 -16.47 -5.60 -18.42
CA ARG A 9 -17.20 -5.33 -17.17
C ARG A 9 -17.17 -3.84 -16.84
N PHE A 10 -18.19 -3.33 -16.14
CA PHE A 10 -18.26 -1.94 -15.73
C PHE A 10 -17.39 -1.65 -14.48
N ARG A 11 -16.06 -1.75 -14.62
CA ARG A 11 -15.10 -1.54 -13.53
C ARG A 11 -15.12 -0.11 -12.96
N ALA A 12 -15.51 0.87 -13.77
CA ALA A 12 -15.55 2.27 -13.35
C ALA A 12 -16.57 2.53 -12.23
N LEU A 13 -17.66 1.75 -12.15
CA LEU A 13 -18.64 1.89 -11.07
C LEU A 13 -18.02 1.64 -9.69
N LYS A 14 -17.15 0.63 -9.58
CA LYS A 14 -16.41 0.33 -8.34
C LYS A 14 -15.53 1.50 -7.92
N LEU A 15 -14.75 2.03 -8.87
CA LEU A 15 -13.88 3.17 -8.62
C LEU A 15 -14.67 4.43 -8.25
N TRP A 16 -15.79 4.66 -8.92
CA TRP A 16 -16.67 5.80 -8.65
C TRP A 16 -17.19 5.79 -7.21
N PHE A 17 -17.67 4.64 -6.71
CA PHE A 17 -18.11 4.53 -5.31
C PHE A 17 -16.97 4.80 -4.33
N VAL A 18 -15.77 4.25 -4.57
CA VAL A 18 -14.61 4.51 -3.70
C VAL A 18 -14.29 6.00 -3.65
N LEU A 19 -14.19 6.67 -4.79
CA LEU A 19 -13.91 8.11 -4.85
C LEU A 19 -15.01 8.94 -4.19
N ARG A 20 -16.28 8.59 -4.39
CA ARG A 20 -17.43 9.35 -3.87
C ARG A 20 -17.64 9.19 -2.36
N ILE A 21 -17.39 8.01 -1.82
CA ILE A 21 -17.57 7.68 -0.40
C ILE A 21 -16.39 8.19 0.43
N TYR A 22 -15.15 7.87 0.02
CA TYR A 22 -13.96 8.22 0.81
C TYR A 22 -13.41 9.62 0.50
N GLY A 23 -13.63 10.12 -0.71
CA GLY A 23 -13.03 11.37 -1.16
C GLY A 23 -11.50 11.31 -1.27
N VAL A 24 -10.91 12.40 -1.71
CA VAL A 24 -9.45 12.50 -1.88
C VAL A 24 -8.73 12.42 -0.54
N GLU A 25 -9.21 13.17 0.46
CA GLU A 25 -8.59 13.20 1.79
C GLU A 25 -8.65 11.85 2.49
N GLY A 26 -9.79 11.14 2.41
CA GLY A 26 -9.93 9.80 2.99
C GLY A 26 -8.99 8.80 2.36
N LEU A 27 -8.83 8.82 1.04
CA LEU A 27 -7.87 7.95 0.34
C LEU A 27 -6.42 8.29 0.70
N GLN A 28 -6.06 9.57 0.74
CA GLN A 28 -4.71 9.97 1.16
C GLN A 28 -4.43 9.57 2.61
N LYS A 29 -5.41 9.74 3.52
CA LYS A 29 -5.28 9.34 4.93
C LYS A 29 -5.11 7.83 5.05
N TYR A 30 -5.89 7.05 4.31
CA TYR A 30 -5.78 5.58 4.29
C TYR A 30 -4.39 5.13 3.84
N ILE A 31 -3.88 5.66 2.72
CA ILE A 31 -2.53 5.33 2.22
C ILE A 31 -1.45 5.74 3.21
N ARG A 32 -1.50 6.96 3.75
CA ARG A 32 -0.52 7.44 4.73
C ARG A 32 -0.55 6.63 6.03
N HIS A 33 -1.72 6.16 6.45
CA HIS A 33 -1.85 5.28 7.59
C HIS A 33 -1.14 3.93 7.36
N SER A 34 -1.32 3.31 6.19
CA SER A 34 -0.57 2.09 5.84
C SER A 34 0.95 2.31 5.82
N ILE A 35 1.41 3.47 5.35
CA ILE A 35 2.83 3.84 5.38
C ILE A 35 3.33 4.01 6.82
N ASP A 36 2.55 4.64 7.70
CA ASP A 36 2.89 4.79 9.12
C ASP A 36 3.03 3.44 9.82
N LEU A 37 2.13 2.49 9.53
CA LEU A 37 2.23 1.12 10.04
C LEU A 37 3.51 0.43 9.58
N ALA A 38 3.87 0.58 8.30
CA ALA A 38 5.12 0.04 7.78
C ALA A 38 6.35 0.67 8.43
N LYS A 39 6.34 1.98 8.70
CA LYS A 39 7.42 2.68 9.42
C LYS A 39 7.55 2.18 10.86
N ARG A 40 6.44 1.92 11.55
CA ARG A 40 6.47 1.33 12.90
C ARG A 40 7.04 -0.08 12.87
N PHE A 41 6.66 -0.89 11.88
CA PHE A 41 7.19 -2.23 11.71
C PHE A 41 8.69 -2.22 11.42
N GLU A 42 9.16 -1.35 10.54
CA GLU A 42 10.59 -1.13 10.28
C GLU A 42 11.36 -0.83 11.58
N ALA A 43 10.83 0.04 12.44
CA ALA A 43 11.45 0.35 13.73
C ALA A 43 11.57 -0.88 14.65
N TYR A 44 10.56 -1.76 14.67
CA TYR A 44 10.62 -3.02 15.42
C TYR A 44 11.68 -3.97 14.87
N VAL A 45 11.77 -4.11 13.55
CA VAL A 45 12.79 -4.95 12.90
C VAL A 45 14.20 -4.44 13.20
N THR A 46 14.42 -3.13 13.18
CA THR A 46 15.74 -2.53 13.47
C THR A 46 16.13 -2.55 14.94
N ALA A 47 15.15 -2.71 15.84
CA ALA A 47 15.40 -2.76 17.28
C ALA A 47 15.80 -4.17 17.76
N ASP A 48 15.59 -5.20 16.95
CA ASP A 48 15.90 -6.59 17.27
C ASP A 48 17.14 -7.07 16.49
N ASP A 49 18.18 -7.48 17.20
CA ASP A 49 19.44 -7.94 16.62
C ASP A 49 19.31 -9.24 15.81
N THR A 50 18.19 -9.95 15.90
CA THR A 50 17.93 -11.20 15.17
C THR A 50 17.59 -10.96 13.70
N PHE A 51 17.13 -9.75 13.36
CA PHE A 51 16.68 -9.38 12.03
C PHE A 51 17.57 -8.30 11.39
N GLU A 52 17.49 -8.21 10.07
CA GLU A 52 18.06 -7.09 9.32
C GLU A 52 17.16 -6.67 8.16
N LEU A 53 17.22 -5.38 7.83
CA LEU A 53 16.54 -4.84 6.66
C LEU A 53 17.36 -5.16 5.40
N VAL A 54 16.70 -5.76 4.41
CA VAL A 54 17.33 -6.10 3.11
C VAL A 54 17.43 -4.85 2.22
N THR A 55 16.45 -3.96 2.32
CA THR A 55 16.38 -2.69 1.58
C THR A 55 15.70 -1.62 2.41
N GLU A 56 15.90 -0.35 2.05
CA GLU A 56 15.11 0.76 2.62
C GLU A 56 13.60 0.53 2.38
N ARG A 57 12.77 0.84 3.39
CA ARG A 57 11.32 0.76 3.28
C ARG A 57 10.79 1.69 2.19
N SER A 58 9.91 1.17 1.34
CA SER A 58 9.21 1.97 0.32
C SER A 58 7.70 1.87 0.51
N MET A 59 7.03 3.02 0.67
CA MET A 59 5.61 3.11 1.01
C MET A 59 5.24 2.17 2.19
N GLY A 60 4.34 1.21 1.95
CA GLY A 60 3.87 0.23 2.91
C GLY A 60 4.65 -1.09 2.92
N LEU A 61 5.77 -1.20 2.20
CA LEU A 61 6.57 -2.43 2.04
C LEU A 61 7.87 -2.35 2.84
N VAL A 62 8.10 -3.33 3.71
CA VAL A 62 9.34 -3.54 4.46
C VAL A 62 9.92 -4.89 4.06
N CYS A 63 11.13 -4.90 3.51
CA CYS A 63 11.85 -6.12 3.16
C CYS A 63 12.90 -6.42 4.24
N PHE A 64 12.75 -7.54 4.94
CA PHE A 64 13.64 -7.94 6.03
C PHE A 64 13.92 -9.44 5.96
N ARG A 65 14.97 -9.89 6.64
CA ARG A 65 15.30 -11.30 6.81
C ARG A 65 15.82 -11.56 8.22
N MET A 66 15.78 -12.81 8.64
CA MET A 66 16.54 -13.27 9.81
C MET A 66 18.03 -13.34 9.42
N LYS A 67 18.92 -12.98 10.34
CA LYS A 67 20.36 -13.10 10.15
C LYS A 67 20.80 -14.55 9.99
#